data_AF-A0A0C2FSL9-F1
#
_entry.id   AF-A0A0C2FSL9-F1
#
_cell.length_a   1.000
_cell.length_b   1.000
_cell.length_c   1.000
_cell.angle_alpha   90.00
_cell.angle_beta   90.00
_cell.angle_gamma   90.00
#
_symmetry.space_group_name_H-M   'P 1'
#
loop_
_entity.id
_entity.type
_entity.pdbx_description
1 polymer ?
#
loop_
_entity_poly.entity_id
_entity_poly.type
_entity_poly.pdbx_seq_one_letter_code
_entity_poly.pdbx_strand_id
1 'polypeptide(L)'
;FNAPTSSTLYIPTLRRERINPILDVSENPKVGGRNPTVCYELPALENVRRVYTFPTFDKAPISAPAPFLQDLIEKMDPIPEKPHIEAPPTVPPVAIQLAPRLLTIRRKKMKKHKRRKRYDRDFFKYQKYHKEKKLRRCQRSDLGTCFNVKKLSKKAEREFIRRMKAHLAELESFKPEQYVEETIAA
;
A
#
# COMPACT_ATOMS: atom_id res chain seq x y z
N PHE A 1 19.55 40.65 -40.46
CA PHE A 1 18.18 40.63 -39.88
C PHE A 1 18.25 40.01 -38.50
N ASN A 2 18.26 40.86 -37.47
CA ASN A 2 18.19 40.43 -36.07
C ASN A 2 16.73 40.15 -35.71
N ALA A 3 16.43 38.95 -35.24
CA ALA A 3 15.16 38.62 -34.60
C ALA A 3 15.41 38.43 -33.09
N PRO A 4 14.66 39.10 -32.21
CA PRO A 4 14.82 38.98 -30.77
C PRO A 4 13.89 37.92 -30.15
N THR A 5 14.09 37.70 -28.85
CA THR A 5 13.14 37.21 -27.82
C THR A 5 13.11 35.72 -27.46
N SER A 6 13.87 35.41 -26.39
CA SER A 6 13.39 34.87 -25.11
C SER A 6 12.12 34.01 -25.13
N SER A 7 12.30 32.69 -25.12
CA SER A 7 11.25 31.73 -24.74
C SER A 7 11.52 31.22 -23.32
N THR A 8 11.09 32.03 -22.34
CA THR A 8 10.99 31.62 -20.94
C THR A 8 9.74 30.76 -20.80
N LEU A 9 9.90 29.44 -20.67
CA LEU A 9 8.80 28.53 -20.39
C LEU A 9 8.21 28.85 -19.01
N TYR A 10 7.09 29.57 -19.00
CA TYR A 10 6.27 29.81 -17.83
C TYR A 10 5.56 28.51 -17.43
N ILE A 11 5.92 27.95 -16.28
CA ILE A 11 5.20 26.84 -15.66
C ILE A 11 4.23 27.45 -14.64
N PRO A 12 2.90 27.41 -14.86
CA PRO A 12 1.95 27.90 -13.87
C PRO A 12 2.01 26.98 -12.64
N THR A 13 2.44 27.52 -11.51
CA THR A 13 2.25 26.87 -10.21
C THR A 13 0.76 26.87 -9.91
N LEU A 14 0.09 25.71 -10.04
CA LEU A 14 -1.26 25.52 -9.53
C LEU A 14 -1.22 25.66 -8.00
N ARG A 15 -1.52 26.86 -7.50
CA ARG A 15 -1.84 27.08 -6.10
C ARG A 15 -3.09 26.25 -5.79
N ARG A 16 -2.93 25.32 -4.86
CA ARG A 16 -4.02 24.53 -4.28
C ARG A 16 -4.87 25.47 -3.43
N GLU A 17 -5.86 26.10 -4.02
CA GLU A 17 -6.87 26.82 -3.26
C GLU A 17 -7.66 25.82 -2.43
N ARG A 18 -7.72 26.07 -1.12
CA ARG A 18 -8.59 25.34 -0.20
C ARG A 18 -10.02 25.79 -0.47
N ILE A 19 -10.77 24.98 -1.20
CA ILE A 19 -12.21 25.12 -1.30
C ILE A 19 -12.78 24.77 0.07
N ASN A 20 -13.23 25.78 0.81
CA ASN A 20 -14.12 25.57 1.95
C ASN A 20 -15.50 25.16 1.38
N PRO A 21 -16.14 24.08 1.85
CA PRO A 21 -17.49 23.77 1.41
C PRO A 21 -18.44 24.83 1.98
N ILE A 22 -19.07 25.59 1.09
CA ILE A 22 -20.23 26.42 1.41
C ILE A 22 -21.34 25.46 1.84
N LEU A 23 -21.66 25.50 3.14
CA LEU A 23 -22.86 24.92 3.71
C LEU A 23 -24.03 25.82 3.29
N ASP A 24 -24.73 25.46 2.22
CA ASP A 24 -26.09 25.97 2.00
C ASP A 24 -27.02 25.28 3.01
N VAL A 25 -27.12 25.89 4.18
CA VAL A 25 -28.19 25.63 5.15
C VAL A 25 -29.44 26.28 4.56
N SER A 26 -30.33 25.46 3.99
CA SER A 26 -31.71 25.87 3.74
C SER A 26 -32.41 25.98 5.10
N GLU A 27 -32.64 27.20 5.56
CA GLU A 27 -33.51 27.47 6.70
C GLU A 27 -34.93 26.99 6.39
N ASN A 28 -35.42 26.02 7.17
CA ASN A 28 -36.83 25.63 7.17
C ASN A 28 -37.55 26.43 8.27
N PRO A 29 -38.64 27.16 7.97
CA PRO A 29 -39.49 27.72 9.01
C PRO A 29 -40.34 26.60 9.63
N LYS A 30 -40.45 26.67 10.96
CA LYS A 30 -41.19 25.77 11.84
C LYS A 30 -42.64 25.54 11.41
N VAL A 31 -43.05 24.29 11.24
CA VAL A 31 -44.37 23.69 11.56
C VAL A 31 -44.08 22.19 11.79
N GLY A 32 -44.14 21.61 12.99
CA GLY A 32 -45.34 21.41 13.79
C GLY A 32 -45.98 20.05 13.46
N GLY A 33 -45.63 18.99 14.20
CA GLY A 33 -46.51 17.83 14.39
C GLY A 33 -46.07 16.47 13.81
N ARG A 34 -45.94 15.52 14.75
CA ARG A 34 -46.12 14.05 14.62
C ARG A 34 -45.07 13.27 13.83
N ASN A 35 -44.21 12.56 14.57
CA ASN A 35 -43.50 11.40 14.06
C ASN A 35 -44.54 10.35 13.60
N PRO A 36 -44.60 9.93 12.33
CA PRO A 36 -45.25 8.67 12.02
C PRO A 36 -44.35 7.57 12.56
N THR A 37 -44.81 6.84 13.57
CA THR A 37 -44.32 5.48 13.84
C THR A 37 -44.63 4.66 12.59
N VAL A 38 -43.69 4.65 11.65
CA VAL A 38 -43.72 3.73 10.52
C VAL A 38 -43.49 2.34 11.10
N CYS A 39 -44.58 1.62 11.35
CA CYS A 39 -44.52 0.19 11.56
C CYS A 39 -43.93 -0.42 10.29
N TYR A 40 -42.68 -0.87 10.36
CA TYR A 40 -42.13 -1.71 9.31
C TYR A 40 -42.81 -3.06 9.39
N GLU A 41 -43.86 -3.26 8.60
CA GLU A 41 -44.28 -4.62 8.29
C GLU A 41 -43.21 -5.23 7.39
N LEU A 42 -42.55 -6.27 7.91
CA LEU A 42 -41.74 -7.14 7.08
C LEU A 42 -42.66 -7.71 5.99
N PRO A 43 -42.22 -7.80 4.73
CA PRO A 43 -43.02 -8.42 3.69
C PRO A 43 -43.41 -9.81 4.17
N ALA A 44 -44.71 -10.00 4.40
CA ALA A 44 -45.28 -11.29 4.72
C ALA A 44 -44.79 -12.29 3.68
N LEU A 45 -44.49 -13.49 4.13
CA LEU A 45 -43.88 -14.57 3.35
C LEU A 45 -44.83 -15.04 2.24
N GLU A 46 -45.05 -14.22 1.21
CA GLU A 46 -45.76 -14.59 -0.03
C GLU A 46 -44.96 -15.60 -0.86
N ASN A 47 -43.73 -15.91 -0.45
CA ASN A 47 -42.86 -16.89 -1.10
C ASN A 47 -42.82 -18.21 -0.32
N VAL A 48 -43.96 -18.90 -0.20
CA VAL A 48 -44.02 -20.26 0.37
C VAL A 48 -43.23 -21.29 -0.48
N ARG A 49 -42.82 -20.94 -1.71
CA ARG A 49 -42.18 -21.87 -2.66
C ARG A 49 -40.84 -21.45 -3.27
N ARG A 50 -40.10 -20.51 -2.68
CA ARG A 50 -38.71 -20.24 -3.13
C ARG A 50 -37.71 -20.92 -2.22
N VAL A 51 -37.48 -22.21 -2.46
CA VAL A 51 -36.40 -22.96 -1.80
C VAL A 51 -35.07 -22.55 -2.45
N TYR A 52 -34.34 -21.63 -1.83
CA TYR A 52 -32.93 -21.43 -2.14
C TYR A 52 -32.11 -22.46 -1.37
N THR A 53 -31.76 -23.58 -2.01
CA THR A 53 -30.77 -24.51 -1.47
C THR A 53 -29.36 -24.08 -1.86
N PHE A 54 -28.47 -24.00 -0.88
CA PHE A 54 -27.03 -23.89 -1.14
C PHE A 54 -26.52 -25.22 -1.73
N PRO A 55 -25.41 -25.21 -2.49
CA PRO A 55 -24.87 -26.43 -3.09
C PRO A 55 -24.33 -27.36 -1.98
N THR A 56 -25.13 -28.33 -1.57
CA THR A 56 -24.72 -29.43 -0.69
C THR A 56 -24.17 -30.58 -1.53
N PHE A 57 -23.22 -31.35 -0.97
CA PHE A 57 -22.62 -32.51 -1.64
C PHE A 57 -23.62 -33.65 -1.87
N ASP A 58 -24.67 -33.71 -1.06
CA ASP A 58 -25.73 -34.70 -1.17
C ASP A 58 -26.80 -34.23 -2.16
N LYS A 59 -26.97 -35.00 -3.24
CA LYS A 59 -28.02 -34.77 -4.24
C LYS A 59 -29.31 -35.41 -3.74
N ALA A 60 -30.22 -34.62 -3.16
CA ALA A 60 -31.58 -35.10 -2.95
C ALA A 60 -32.25 -35.32 -4.32
N PRO A 61 -32.98 -36.42 -4.54
CA PRO A 61 -33.74 -36.61 -5.78
C PRO A 61 -34.81 -35.52 -5.87
N ILE A 62 -34.69 -34.65 -6.86
CA ILE A 62 -35.69 -33.63 -7.17
C ILE A 62 -36.87 -34.37 -7.80
N SER A 63 -37.83 -34.75 -6.96
CA SER A 63 -39.15 -35.21 -7.41
C SER A 63 -39.95 -33.98 -7.82
N ALA A 64 -40.39 -33.95 -9.08
CA ALA A 64 -41.33 -32.92 -9.51
C ALA A 64 -42.61 -33.05 -8.67
N PRO A 65 -43.11 -31.95 -8.07
CA PRO A 65 -44.40 -32.01 -7.40
C PRO A 65 -45.43 -32.49 -8.42
N ALA A 66 -46.22 -33.51 -8.04
CA ALA A 66 -47.27 -34.06 -8.89
C ALA A 66 -48.11 -32.91 -9.47
N PRO A 67 -48.56 -33.01 -10.74
CA PRO A 67 -49.38 -31.97 -11.35
C PRO A 67 -50.54 -31.67 -10.40
N PHE A 68 -50.60 -30.43 -9.92
CA PHE A 68 -51.58 -30.02 -8.94
C PHE A 68 -52.95 -30.14 -9.61
N LEU A 69 -53.94 -30.70 -8.91
CA LEU A 69 -55.33 -30.84 -9.40
C LEU A 69 -55.89 -29.54 -10.00
N GLN A 70 -55.36 -28.39 -9.58
CA GLN A 70 -55.67 -27.06 -10.10
C GLN A 70 -55.36 -26.90 -11.61
N ASP A 71 -54.28 -27.49 -12.12
CA ASP A 71 -53.91 -27.42 -13.55
C ASP A 71 -54.86 -28.24 -14.45
N LEU A 72 -55.53 -29.25 -13.87
CA LEU A 72 -56.56 -30.03 -14.57
C LEU A 72 -57.93 -29.36 -14.50
N ILE A 73 -58.23 -28.68 -13.39
CA ILE A 73 -59.47 -27.93 -13.17
C ILE A 73 -59.51 -26.64 -14.00
N GLU A 74 -58.36 -26.02 -14.29
CA GLU A 74 -58.24 -24.80 -15.14
C GLU A 74 -58.79 -25.00 -16.57
N LYS A 75 -58.94 -26.25 -17.03
CA LYS A 75 -59.48 -26.54 -18.38
C LYS A 75 -61.00 -26.60 -18.44
N MET A 76 -61.71 -26.73 -17.31
CA MET A 76 -63.14 -27.07 -17.29
C MET A 76 -64.06 -25.97 -16.75
N ASP A 77 -63.53 -24.89 -16.18
CA ASP A 77 -64.30 -23.71 -15.78
C ASP A 77 -63.78 -22.44 -16.49
N PRO A 78 -64.64 -21.59 -17.07
CA PRO A 78 -64.23 -20.26 -17.51
C PRO A 78 -64.02 -19.39 -16.26
N ILE A 79 -62.80 -19.37 -15.73
CA ILE A 79 -62.43 -18.56 -14.56
C ILE A 79 -62.20 -17.10 -15.00
N PRO A 80 -62.68 -16.12 -14.20
CA PRO A 80 -62.57 -14.71 -14.53
C PRO A 80 -61.10 -14.26 -14.56
N GLU A 81 -60.81 -13.42 -15.56
CA GLU A 81 -59.66 -12.54 -15.72
C GLU A 81 -58.42 -12.85 -14.84
N LYS A 82 -57.41 -13.46 -15.45
CA LYS A 82 -56.06 -13.59 -14.89
C LYS A 82 -55.59 -12.21 -14.40
N PRO A 83 -55.08 -12.06 -13.16
CA PRO A 83 -54.51 -10.78 -12.72
C PRO A 83 -53.39 -10.39 -13.69
N HIS A 84 -53.44 -9.14 -14.17
CA HIS A 84 -52.45 -8.62 -15.10
C HIS A 84 -51.05 -8.82 -14.51
N ILE A 85 -50.20 -9.55 -15.24
CA ILE A 85 -48.78 -9.69 -14.91
C ILE A 85 -48.14 -8.33 -15.19
N GLU A 86 -48.04 -7.48 -14.17
CA GLU A 86 -47.27 -6.23 -14.28
C GLU A 86 -45.79 -6.57 -14.39
N ALA A 87 -45.16 -6.04 -15.45
CA ALA A 87 -43.72 -6.10 -15.56
C ALA A 87 -43.11 -5.39 -14.34
N PRO A 88 -42.07 -5.97 -13.70
CA PRO A 88 -41.41 -5.32 -12.59
C PRO A 88 -41.02 -3.89 -13.01
N PRO A 89 -41.26 -2.88 -12.15
CA PRO A 89 -41.06 -1.50 -12.52
C PRO A 89 -39.65 -1.34 -13.06
N THR A 90 -39.52 -0.67 -14.20
CA THR A 90 -38.25 -0.31 -14.81
C THR A 90 -37.54 0.72 -13.93
N VAL A 91 -36.98 0.24 -12.81
CA VAL A 91 -36.16 1.06 -11.92
C VAL A 91 -34.92 1.46 -12.73
N PRO A 92 -34.62 2.76 -12.88
CA PRO A 92 -33.41 3.17 -13.57
C PRO A 92 -32.23 2.49 -12.86
N PRO A 93 -31.28 1.91 -13.62
CA PRO A 93 -30.20 1.13 -13.04
C PRO A 93 -29.45 2.00 -12.05
N VAL A 94 -29.67 1.74 -10.75
CA VAL A 94 -28.95 2.42 -9.69
C VAL A 94 -27.49 2.11 -9.92
N ALA A 95 -26.71 3.15 -10.25
CA ALA A 95 -25.27 3.01 -10.42
C ALA A 95 -24.75 2.29 -9.19
N ILE A 96 -24.28 1.04 -9.36
CA ILE A 96 -23.82 0.22 -8.26
C ILE A 96 -22.63 0.97 -7.66
N GLN A 97 -22.90 1.73 -6.60
CA GLN A 97 -21.88 2.42 -5.83
C GLN A 97 -21.13 1.33 -5.10
N LEU A 98 -20.18 0.70 -5.80
CA LEU A 98 -19.29 -0.28 -5.20
C LEU A 98 -18.68 0.39 -3.98
N ALA A 99 -18.83 -0.26 -2.82
CA ALA A 99 -18.32 0.27 -1.57
C ALA A 99 -16.87 0.77 -1.79
N PRO A 100 -16.48 1.96 -1.31
CA PRO A 100 -15.18 2.57 -1.58
C PRO A 100 -14.00 1.60 -1.38
N ARG A 101 -14.13 0.69 -0.42
CA ARG A 101 -13.20 -0.41 -0.15
C ARG A 101 -12.95 -1.32 -1.36
N LEU A 102 -13.99 -1.73 -2.09
CA LEU A 102 -13.87 -2.63 -3.25
C LEU A 102 -13.11 -1.97 -4.42
N LEU A 103 -13.31 -0.67 -4.64
CA LEU A 103 -12.55 0.11 -5.62
C LEU A 103 -11.06 0.16 -5.26
N THR A 104 -10.74 0.34 -3.96
CA THR A 104 -9.33 0.31 -3.52
C THR A 104 -8.70 -1.07 -3.70
N ILE A 105 -9.44 -2.15 -3.44
CA ILE A 105 -8.98 -3.53 -3.64
C ILE A 105 -8.68 -3.78 -5.12
N ARG A 106 -9.59 -3.38 -6.03
CA ARG A 106 -9.36 -3.50 -7.48
C ARG A 106 -8.12 -2.72 -7.94
N ARG A 107 -7.93 -1.49 -7.46
CA ARG A 107 -6.72 -0.69 -7.73
C ARG A 107 -5.45 -1.39 -7.23
N LYS A 108 -5.43 -1.87 -5.99
CA LYS A 108 -4.28 -2.58 -5.40
C LYS A 108 -3.98 -3.89 -6.14
N LYS A 109 -5.01 -4.69 -6.45
CA LYS A 109 -4.91 -5.93 -7.26
C LYS A 109 -4.26 -5.62 -8.60
N MET A 110 -4.78 -4.63 -9.32
CA MET A 110 -4.28 -4.31 -10.65
C MET A 110 -2.85 -3.74 -10.62
N LYS A 111 -2.52 -2.90 -9.63
CA LYS A 111 -1.14 -2.45 -9.40
C LYS A 111 -0.17 -3.62 -9.14
N LYS A 112 -0.56 -4.59 -8.29
CA LYS A 112 0.25 -5.78 -8.00
C LYS A 112 0.41 -6.65 -9.26
N HIS A 113 -0.65 -6.85 -10.03
CA HIS A 113 -0.63 -7.62 -11.27
C HIS A 113 0.30 -6.97 -12.32
N LYS A 114 0.13 -5.67 -12.60
CA LYS A 114 1.00 -4.93 -13.53
C LYS A 114 2.46 -4.90 -13.06
N ARG A 115 2.71 -4.79 -11.75
CA ARG A 115 4.08 -4.84 -11.19
C ARG A 115 4.74 -6.19 -11.43
N ARG A 116 4.03 -7.30 -11.20
CA ARG A 116 4.53 -8.66 -11.46
C ARG A 116 4.87 -8.84 -12.94
N LYS A 117 3.94 -8.50 -13.83
CA LYS A 117 4.18 -8.55 -15.29
C LYS A 117 5.35 -7.67 -15.75
N ARG A 118 5.59 -6.51 -15.11
CA ARG A 118 6.77 -5.68 -15.38
C ARG A 118 8.06 -6.35 -14.91
N TYR A 119 8.06 -6.97 -13.73
CA TYR A 119 9.22 -7.70 -13.21
C TYR A 119 9.61 -8.87 -14.12
N ASP A 120 8.62 -9.66 -14.55
CA ASP A 120 8.86 -10.82 -15.41
C ASP A 120 9.43 -10.38 -16.77
N ARG A 121 8.90 -9.30 -17.35
CA ARG A 121 9.39 -8.71 -18.60
C ARG A 121 10.82 -8.16 -18.47
N ASP A 122 11.13 -7.49 -17.36
CA ASP A 122 12.42 -6.84 -17.13
C ASP A 122 13.36 -7.72 -16.27
N PHE A 123 13.17 -9.04 -16.26
CA PHE A 123 13.83 -9.96 -15.31
C PHE A 123 15.36 -9.80 -15.29
N PHE A 124 15.99 -9.81 -16.46
CA PHE A 124 17.44 -9.68 -16.58
C PHE A 124 17.97 -8.31 -16.12
N LYS A 125 17.21 -7.24 -16.35
CA LYS A 125 17.55 -5.89 -15.87
C LYS A 125 17.58 -5.84 -14.36
N TYR A 126 16.58 -6.44 -13.70
CA TYR A 126 16.55 -6.52 -12.24
C TYR A 126 17.66 -7.42 -11.68
N GLN A 127 17.96 -8.55 -12.32
CA GLN A 127 19.06 -9.42 -11.90
C GLN A 127 20.41 -8.69 -11.96
N LYS A 128 20.70 -7.98 -13.05
CA LYS A 128 21.91 -7.16 -13.18
C LYS A 128 21.99 -6.11 -12.07
N TYR A 129 20.91 -5.35 -11.87
CA TYR A 129 20.83 -4.32 -10.82
C TYR A 129 21.02 -4.91 -9.41
N HIS A 130 20.42 -6.07 -9.11
CA HIS A 130 20.55 -6.71 -7.80
C HIS A 130 21.97 -7.23 -7.54
N LYS A 131 22.62 -7.83 -8.55
CA LYS A 131 24.03 -8.25 -8.47
C LYS A 131 24.94 -7.04 -8.20
N GLU A 132 24.77 -5.96 -8.96
CA GLU A 132 25.55 -4.73 -8.78
C GLU A 132 25.30 -4.09 -7.41
N LYS A 133 24.04 -4.01 -6.96
CA LYS A 133 23.68 -3.48 -5.64
C LYS A 133 24.31 -4.29 -4.50
N LYS A 134 24.42 -5.62 -4.64
CA LYS A 134 25.11 -6.48 -3.68
C LYS A 134 26.61 -6.18 -3.68
N LEU A 135 27.24 -6.13 -4.86
CA LEU A 135 28.66 -5.83 -4.99
C LEU A 135 29.02 -4.46 -4.38
N ARG A 136 28.25 -3.42 -4.68
CA ARG A 136 28.45 -2.08 -4.09
C ARG A 136 28.27 -2.05 -2.57
N ARG A 137 27.42 -2.92 -2.00
CA ARG A 137 27.29 -3.05 -0.54
C ARG A 137 28.50 -3.74 0.06
N CYS A 138 28.98 -4.83 -0.54
CA CYS A 138 30.19 -5.53 -0.08
C CYS A 138 31.42 -4.61 -0.15
N GLN A 139 31.61 -3.89 -1.26
CA GLN A 139 32.71 -2.93 -1.37
C GLN A 139 32.65 -1.81 -0.31
N ARG A 140 31.44 -1.36 0.07
CA ARG A 140 31.28 -0.38 1.15
C ARG A 140 31.63 -0.95 2.53
N SER A 141 31.27 -2.20 2.82
CA SER A 141 31.67 -2.84 4.07
C SER A 141 33.18 -3.05 4.13
N ASP A 142 33.79 -3.45 3.02
CA ASP A 142 35.23 -3.71 2.93
C ASP A 142 36.04 -2.42 3.04
N LEU A 143 35.58 -1.32 2.42
CA LEU A 143 36.19 0.01 2.56
C LEU A 143 36.13 0.53 4.01
N GLY A 144 35.06 0.25 4.74
CA GLY A 144 34.93 0.64 6.15
C GLY A 144 35.93 -0.08 7.06
N THR A 145 36.11 -1.39 6.87
CA THR A 145 37.06 -2.18 7.66
C THR A 145 38.51 -1.85 7.28
N CYS A 146 38.85 -1.72 6.00
CA CYS A 146 40.23 -1.41 5.61
C CYS A 146 40.66 0.04 5.89
N PHE A 147 39.73 1.01 5.92
CA PHE A 147 40.03 2.37 6.39
C PHE A 147 40.41 2.39 7.88
N ASN A 148 39.70 1.63 8.71
CA ASN A 148 40.00 1.52 10.15
C ASN A 148 41.35 0.86 10.41
N VAL A 149 41.67 -0.22 9.68
CA VAL A 149 42.98 -0.92 9.80
C VAL A 149 44.14 0.00 9.39
N LYS A 150 44.02 0.74 8.28
CA LYS A 150 45.06 1.71 7.84
C LYS A 150 45.24 2.89 8.81
N LYS A 151 44.18 3.31 9.50
CA LYS A 151 44.27 4.38 10.51
C LYS A 151 45.01 3.91 11.76
N LEU A 152 44.77 2.66 12.19
CA LEU A 152 45.45 2.04 13.33
C LEU A 152 46.95 1.82 13.05
N SER A 153 47.31 1.33 11.87
CA SER A 153 48.73 1.11 11.52
C SER A 153 49.54 2.41 11.52
N LYS A 154 49.01 3.47 10.92
CA LYS A 154 49.64 4.81 10.93
C LYS A 154 49.78 5.40 12.32
N LYS A 155 48.84 5.10 13.23
CA LYS A 155 48.93 5.54 14.63
C LYS A 155 50.04 4.80 15.36
N ALA A 156 50.17 3.49 15.15
CA ALA A 156 51.23 2.67 15.72
C ALA A 156 52.62 3.09 15.23
N GLU A 157 52.79 3.38 13.93
CA GLU A 157 54.06 3.86 13.36
C GLU A 157 54.51 5.19 14.00
N ARG A 158 53.57 6.13 14.19
CA ARG A 158 53.87 7.43 14.82
C ARG A 158 54.27 7.27 16.29
N GLU A 159 53.61 6.37 17.00
CA GLU A 159 53.93 6.09 18.40
C GLU A 159 55.31 5.44 18.53
N PHE A 160 55.64 4.51 17.63
CA PHE A 160 56.97 3.90 17.56
C PHE A 160 58.07 4.96 17.33
N ILE A 161 57.89 5.84 16.34
CA ILE A 161 58.85 6.92 16.06
C ILE A 161 58.99 7.85 17.27
N ARG A 162 57.89 8.16 17.96
CA ARG A 162 57.93 8.99 19.18
C ARG A 162 58.77 8.33 20.28
N ARG A 163 58.57 7.03 20.54
CA ARG A 163 59.34 6.29 21.54
C ARG A 163 60.82 6.21 21.19
N MET A 164 61.15 5.95 19.93
CA MET A 164 62.55 5.92 19.47
C MET A 164 63.22 7.29 19.62
N LYS A 165 62.53 8.37 19.27
CA LYS A 165 63.06 9.73 19.47
C LYS A 165 63.28 10.05 20.94
N ALA A 166 62.38 9.61 21.83
CA ALA A 166 62.55 9.79 23.26
C ALA A 166 63.80 9.05 23.78
N HIS A 167 63.98 7.78 23.40
CA HIS A 167 65.19 7.02 23.77
C HIS A 167 66.49 7.64 23.25
N LEU A 168 66.49 8.14 22.01
CA LEU A 168 67.68 8.82 21.49
C LEU A 168 67.98 10.12 22.25
N ALA A 169 66.95 10.88 22.64
CA ALA A 169 67.12 12.07 23.44
C ALA A 169 67.60 11.75 24.87
N GLU A 170 67.11 10.66 25.47
CA GLU A 170 67.61 10.16 26.77
C GLU A 170 69.12 9.87 26.68
N LEU A 171 69.55 9.13 25.64
CA LEU A 171 70.97 8.83 25.41
C LEU A 171 71.82 10.08 25.13
N GLU A 172 71.29 11.05 24.40
CA GLU A 172 71.98 12.32 24.12
C GLU A 172 72.12 13.19 25.38
N SER A 173 71.09 13.19 26.24
CA SER A 173 71.11 13.94 27.51
C SER A 173 71.96 13.27 28.60
N PHE A 174 72.28 11.99 28.43
CA PHE A 174 73.06 11.22 29.40
C PHE A 174 74.52 11.67 29.38
N LYS A 175 74.99 12.26 30.49
CA LYS A 175 76.37 12.69 30.66
C LYS A 175 77.15 11.59 31.38
N PRO A 176 78.01 10.83 30.68
CA PRO A 176 78.68 9.67 31.27
C PRO A 176 79.66 10.07 32.37
N GLU A 177 80.28 11.24 32.27
CA GLU A 177 81.24 11.74 33.27
C GLU A 177 80.59 11.95 34.64
N GLN A 178 79.42 12.60 34.69
CA GLN A 178 78.65 12.80 35.92
C GLN A 178 78.15 11.47 36.50
N TYR A 179 77.69 10.56 35.64
CA TYR A 179 77.25 9.24 36.09
C TYR A 179 78.39 8.44 36.74
N VAL A 180 79.60 8.50 36.18
CA VAL A 180 80.79 7.83 36.74
C VAL A 180 81.21 8.45 38.07
N GLU A 181 81.19 9.78 38.17
CA GLU A 181 81.45 10.47 39.44
C GLU A 181 80.44 10.04 40.53
N GLU A 182 79.15 9.98 40.21
CA GLU A 182 78.10 9.57 41.15
C GLU A 182 78.14 8.07 41.52
N THR A 183 78.62 7.19 40.64
CA THR A 183 78.62 5.73 40.88
C THR A 183 79.94 5.16 41.39
N ILE A 184 81.08 5.80 41.12
CA ILE A 184 82.42 5.32 41.52
C ILE A 184 83.01 6.15 42.66
N ALA A 185 82.67 7.44 42.78
CA ALA A 185 83.20 8.31 43.85
C ALA A 185 82.29 8.40 45.10
N ALA A 186 81.14 7.72 45.09
CA ALA A 186 80.29 7.46 46.26
C ALA A 186 80.72 6.16 46.97
#